data_AF-A0A2N9BDR2-F1
#
_entry.id   AF-A0A2N9BDR2-F1
#
_cell.length_a   1.000
_cell.length_b   1.000
_cell.length_c   1.000
_cell.angle_alpha   90.00
_cell.angle_beta   90.00
_cell.angle_gamma   90.00
#
_symmetry.space_group_name_H-M   'P 1'
#
loop_
_entity.id
_entity.type
_entity.pdbx_description
1 polymer ?
#
loop_
_entity_poly.entity_id
_entity_poly.type
_entity_poly.pdbx_seq_one_letter_code
_entity_poly.pdbx_strand_id
1 'polypeptide(L)'
;MLTIGELAAYAGVTVRTVRHYHARGLLPEPERDHSGYRRYDAGAVVELIRIRTLAEAGVPLARVRELLQADDEEFVSAVADIDRRLEAEIQQRQRHRERIARLVSGESLALPPEVVAFLDRLRALGVDERIVQAERDGWIPLAARSPGLMAEWVARKQEQIADPEFVAFYLDLGEALDRSDDDPQLVELADRVAAYVTNLADERGDEYLGDPAGIEPALAELMDRLVFDTVPATRRFIELLEQRGWAGWTTLRRVDPVVRHPVPTTPRPPRPGTRPSSSDGPTCPP
;
A
#
# COMPACT_ATOMS: atom_id res chain seq x y z
N MET A 1 43.60 -45.02 11.81
CA MET A 1 43.91 -43.68 12.36
C MET A 1 43.97 -42.70 11.22
N LEU A 2 43.18 -41.63 11.27
CA LEU A 2 42.95 -40.65 10.21
C LEU A 2 43.60 -39.31 10.57
N THR A 3 44.04 -38.56 9.58
CA THR A 3 44.38 -37.14 9.70
C THR A 3 43.11 -36.29 9.84
N ILE A 4 43.24 -35.03 10.26
CA ILE A 4 42.10 -34.10 10.32
C ILE A 4 41.44 -33.88 8.95
N GLY A 5 42.22 -33.95 7.86
CA GLY A 5 41.72 -33.82 6.50
C GLY A 5 40.87 -35.01 6.08
N GLU A 6 41.35 -36.22 6.37
CA GLU A 6 40.61 -37.46 6.10
C GLU A 6 39.35 -37.55 6.97
N LEU A 7 39.43 -37.23 8.27
CA LEU A 7 38.27 -37.16 9.16
C LEU A 7 37.20 -36.20 8.61
N ALA A 8 37.61 -35.00 8.20
CA ALA A 8 36.70 -34.02 7.63
C ALA A 8 36.04 -34.54 6.34
N ALA A 9 36.80 -35.19 5.47
CA ALA A 9 36.29 -35.80 4.24
C ALA A 9 35.27 -36.92 4.52
N TYR A 10 35.57 -37.84 5.45
CA TYR A 10 34.66 -38.92 5.82
C TYR A 10 33.36 -38.42 6.44
N ALA A 11 33.42 -37.38 7.26
CA ALA A 11 32.22 -36.77 7.85
C ALA A 11 31.52 -35.77 6.92
N GLY A 12 32.07 -35.48 5.74
CA GLY A 12 31.53 -34.51 4.78
C GLY A 12 31.51 -33.07 5.31
N VAL A 13 32.49 -32.69 6.14
CA VAL A 13 32.64 -31.33 6.68
C VAL A 13 33.98 -30.74 6.26
N THR A 14 34.18 -29.45 6.51
CA THR A 14 35.48 -28.82 6.28
C THR A 14 36.42 -29.04 7.46
N VAL A 15 37.74 -29.02 7.23
CA VAL A 15 38.74 -29.00 8.31
C VAL A 15 38.52 -27.83 9.27
N ARG A 16 38.03 -26.69 8.76
CA ARG A 16 37.65 -25.53 9.58
C ARG A 16 36.52 -25.87 10.55
N THR A 17 35.52 -26.64 10.11
CA THR A 17 34.42 -27.13 10.95
C THR A 17 34.92 -28.04 12.06
N VAL A 18 35.83 -28.97 11.76
CA VAL A 18 36.43 -29.86 12.78
C VAL A 18 37.18 -29.05 13.84
N ARG A 19 38.01 -28.08 13.42
CA ARG A 19 38.70 -27.17 14.36
C ARG A 19 37.72 -26.34 15.20
N HIS A 20 36.61 -25.94 14.58
CA HIS A 20 35.57 -25.19 15.27
C HIS A 20 34.90 -26.01 16.38
N TYR A 21 34.60 -27.29 16.11
CA TYR A 21 34.03 -28.20 17.10
C TYR A 21 35.02 -28.52 18.22
N HIS A 22 36.31 -28.67 17.91
CA HIS A 22 37.34 -28.76 18.95
C HIS A 22 37.40 -27.52 19.84
N ALA A 23 37.39 -26.32 19.25
CA ALA A 23 37.42 -25.07 20.01
C ALA A 23 36.19 -24.90 20.93
N ARG A 24 35.04 -25.47 20.55
CA ARG A 24 33.82 -25.52 21.38
C ARG A 24 33.75 -26.77 22.28
N GLY A 25 34.78 -27.61 22.25
CA GLY A 25 34.88 -28.89 22.95
C GLY A 25 33.76 -29.89 22.62
N LEU A 26 33.14 -29.75 21.45
CA LEU A 26 32.11 -30.69 20.96
C LEU A 26 32.73 -31.99 20.45
N LEU A 27 33.97 -31.93 19.98
CA LEU A 27 34.76 -33.09 19.60
C LEU A 27 36.06 -33.05 20.41
N PRO A 28 36.44 -34.12 21.13
CA PRO A 28 37.69 -34.15 21.87
C PRO A 28 38.89 -34.08 20.92
N GLU A 29 39.92 -33.31 21.30
CA GLU A 29 41.19 -33.29 20.56
C GLU A 29 42.04 -34.49 20.99
N PRO A 30 42.39 -35.43 20.09
CA PRO A 30 43.27 -36.53 20.43
C PRO A 30 44.69 -36.03 20.69
N GLU A 31 45.44 -36.80 21.47
CA GLU A 31 46.86 -36.56 21.70
C GLU A 31 47.65 -36.59 20.37
N ARG A 32 48.78 -35.88 20.37
CA ARG A 32 49.69 -35.91 19.22
C ARG A 32 50.47 -37.22 19.25
N ASP A 33 50.54 -37.89 18.11
CA ASP A 33 51.38 -39.08 17.94
C ASP A 33 52.88 -38.73 18.04
N HIS A 34 53.75 -39.75 18.01
CA HIS A 34 55.20 -39.58 18.04
C HIS A 34 55.75 -38.70 16.89
N SER A 35 54.98 -38.53 15.81
CA SER A 35 55.31 -37.64 14.69
C SER A 35 54.76 -36.21 14.83
N GLY A 36 54.09 -35.90 15.94
CA GLY A 36 53.53 -34.59 16.25
C GLY A 36 52.17 -34.31 15.62
N TYR A 37 51.55 -35.29 14.95
CA TYR A 37 50.27 -35.14 14.28
C TYR A 37 49.11 -35.69 15.13
N ARG A 38 47.93 -35.07 15.00
CA ARG A 38 46.69 -35.58 15.59
C ARG A 38 46.15 -36.73 14.75
N ARG A 39 45.77 -37.81 15.42
CA ARG A 39 45.22 -39.02 14.79
C ARG A 39 43.83 -39.33 15.35
N TYR A 40 42.89 -39.54 14.46
CA TYR A 40 41.49 -39.79 14.78
C TYR A 40 41.14 -41.24 14.46
N ASP A 41 40.41 -41.92 15.35
CA ASP A 41 39.94 -43.27 15.11
C ASP A 41 38.55 -43.26 14.43
N ALA A 42 37.96 -44.45 14.27
CA ALA A 42 36.62 -44.58 13.73
C ALA A 42 35.55 -43.97 14.67
N GLY A 43 35.80 -43.95 15.98
CA GLY A 43 34.89 -43.34 16.97
C GLY A 43 34.74 -41.84 16.73
N ALA A 44 35.85 -41.15 16.48
CA ALA A 44 35.84 -39.72 16.13
C ALA A 44 35.07 -39.43 14.84
N VAL A 45 35.06 -40.35 13.86
CA VAL A 45 34.24 -40.21 12.64
C VAL A 45 32.76 -40.30 12.98
N VAL A 46 32.36 -41.30 13.76
CA VAL A 46 30.96 -41.50 14.19
C VAL A 46 30.47 -40.30 15.00
N GLU A 47 31.27 -39.82 15.95
CA GLU A 47 30.95 -38.67 16.78
C GLU A 47 30.80 -37.39 15.94
N LEU A 48 31.72 -37.15 15.01
CA LEU A 48 31.66 -36.00 14.10
C LEU A 48 30.41 -36.05 13.19
N ILE A 49 30.03 -37.23 12.70
CA ILE A 49 28.79 -37.41 11.92
C ILE A 49 27.57 -37.11 12.79
N ARG A 50 27.51 -37.59 14.04
CA ARG A 50 26.38 -37.29 14.96
C ARG A 50 26.25 -35.80 15.24
N ILE A 51 27.37 -35.11 15.55
CA ILE A 51 27.41 -33.65 15.73
C ILE A 51 26.84 -32.94 14.50
N ARG A 52 27.30 -33.35 13.31
CA ARG A 52 26.85 -32.76 12.04
C ARG A 52 25.35 -32.96 11.83
N THR A 53 24.84 -34.18 11.99
CA THR A 53 23.41 -34.49 11.78
C THR A 53 22.52 -33.64 12.68
N LEU A 54 22.88 -33.49 13.96
CA LEU A 54 22.13 -32.63 14.89
C LEU A 54 22.21 -31.15 14.48
N ALA A 55 23.40 -30.66 14.10
CA ALA A 55 23.55 -29.29 13.65
C ALA A 55 22.74 -29.00 12.37
N GLU A 56 22.71 -29.93 11.42
CA GLU A 56 21.91 -29.83 10.19
C GLU A 56 20.41 -29.88 10.45
N ALA A 57 19.96 -30.61 11.48
CA ALA A 57 18.58 -30.60 11.95
C ALA A 57 18.17 -29.29 12.67
N GLY A 58 19.07 -28.31 12.78
CA GLY A 58 18.78 -27.02 13.40
C GLY A 58 18.96 -27.01 14.92
N VAL A 59 19.59 -28.03 15.50
CA VAL A 59 19.92 -28.05 16.92
C VAL A 59 21.05 -27.06 17.21
N PRO A 60 20.87 -26.12 18.16
CA PRO A 60 21.94 -25.22 18.56
C PRO A 60 23.16 -26.00 19.06
N LEU A 61 24.36 -25.62 18.61
CA LEU A 61 25.62 -26.30 18.99
C LEU A 61 25.85 -26.41 20.51
N ALA A 62 25.28 -25.49 21.30
CA ALA A 62 25.33 -25.57 22.76
C ALA A 62 24.57 -26.80 23.31
N ARG A 63 23.41 -27.14 22.72
CA ARG A 63 22.58 -28.29 23.10
C ARG A 63 23.09 -29.60 22.52
N VAL A 64 23.81 -29.55 21.39
CA VAL A 64 24.41 -30.75 20.76
C VAL A 64 25.27 -31.53 21.74
N ARG A 65 26.04 -30.85 22.60
CA ARG A 65 26.87 -31.54 23.61
C ARG A 65 26.01 -32.35 24.59
N GLU A 66 24.95 -31.75 25.10
CA GLU A 66 24.06 -32.38 26.08
C GLU A 66 23.34 -33.58 25.46
N LEU A 67 22.91 -33.46 24.20
CA LEU A 67 22.30 -34.57 23.45
C LEU A 67 23.25 -35.73 23.17
N LEU A 68 24.54 -35.47 22.97
CA LEU A 68 25.52 -36.53 22.74
C LEU A 68 25.86 -37.32 24.00
N GLN A 69 25.61 -36.74 25.18
CA GLN A 69 25.83 -37.38 26.48
C GLN A 69 24.56 -37.92 27.12
N ALA A 70 23.39 -37.57 26.56
CA ALA A 70 22.09 -38.04 26.99
C ALA A 70 21.92 -39.54 26.77
N ASP A 71 21.14 -40.20 27.62
CA ASP A 71 20.65 -41.54 27.34
C ASP A 71 19.56 -41.55 26.24
N ASP A 72 19.12 -42.74 25.83
CA ASP A 72 18.17 -42.87 24.72
C ASP A 72 16.82 -42.17 25.00
N GLU A 73 16.35 -42.17 26.25
CA GLU A 73 15.08 -41.54 26.62
C GLU A 73 15.21 -40.01 26.65
N GLU A 74 16.29 -39.51 27.26
CA GLU A 74 16.64 -38.09 27.30
C GLU A 74 16.85 -37.51 25.89
N PHE A 75 17.48 -38.28 25.00
CA PHE A 75 17.69 -37.88 23.61
C PHE A 75 16.36 -37.73 22.86
N VAL A 76 15.48 -38.74 22.94
CA VAL A 76 14.16 -38.71 22.27
C VAL A 76 13.33 -37.53 22.78
N SER A 77 13.31 -37.32 24.09
CA SER A 77 12.60 -36.20 24.72
C SER A 77 13.12 -34.85 24.23
N ALA A 78 14.44 -34.66 24.22
CA ALA A 78 15.04 -33.41 23.82
C ALA A 78 14.88 -33.13 22.30
N VAL A 79 14.88 -34.15 21.45
CA VAL A 79 14.56 -34.00 20.02
C VAL A 79 13.10 -33.58 19.83
N ALA A 80 12.16 -34.18 20.57
CA ALA A 80 10.75 -33.79 20.52
C ALA A 80 10.52 -32.34 21.00
N ASP A 81 11.27 -31.87 22.00
CA ASP A 81 11.26 -30.47 22.43
C ASP A 81 11.74 -29.50 21.34
N ILE A 82 12.81 -29.89 20.62
CA ILE A 82 13.33 -29.10 19.51
C ILE A 82 12.31 -29.02 18.38
N ASP A 83 11.69 -30.14 18.02
CA ASP A 83 10.67 -30.20 16.96
C ASP A 83 9.47 -29.31 17.29
N ARG A 84 8.93 -29.42 18.52
CA ARG A 84 7.83 -28.55 19.00
C ARG A 84 8.18 -27.06 18.94
N ARG A 85 9.41 -26.70 19.32
CA ARG A 85 9.88 -25.31 19.22
C ARG A 85 9.95 -24.85 17.76
N LEU A 86 10.49 -25.67 16.86
CA LEU A 86 10.57 -25.35 15.44
C LEU A 86 9.19 -25.19 14.81
N GLU A 87 8.24 -26.04 15.17
CA GLU A 87 6.85 -25.93 14.73
C GLU A 87 6.22 -24.61 15.19
N ALA A 88 6.41 -24.24 16.46
CA ALA A 88 5.94 -22.96 16.98
C ALA A 88 6.59 -21.75 16.25
N GLU A 89 7.89 -21.81 15.95
CA GLU A 89 8.58 -20.78 15.18
C GLU A 89 8.06 -20.69 13.74
N ILE A 90 7.78 -21.82 13.09
CA ILE A 90 7.18 -21.87 11.76
C ILE A 90 5.80 -21.22 11.77
N GLN A 91 4.95 -21.59 12.72
CA GLN A 91 3.62 -20.99 12.87
C GLN A 91 3.71 -19.48 13.11
N GLN A 92 4.64 -19.02 13.96
CA GLN A 92 4.85 -17.60 14.19
C GLN A 92 5.31 -16.87 12.91
N ARG A 93 6.26 -17.46 12.16
CA ARG A 93 6.73 -16.90 10.89
C ARG A 93 5.62 -16.85 9.84
N GLN A 94 4.77 -17.87 9.77
CA GLN A 94 3.60 -17.90 8.88
C GLN A 94 2.61 -16.79 9.25
N ARG A 95 2.26 -16.62 10.53
CA ARG A 95 1.42 -15.50 10.99
C ARG A 95 2.01 -14.14 10.66
N HIS A 96 3.33 -13.97 10.77
CA HIS A 96 4.00 -12.74 10.34
C HIS A 96 3.90 -12.51 8.83
N ARG A 97 4.09 -13.57 8.01
CA ARG A 97 3.92 -13.48 6.56
C ARG A 97 2.49 -13.12 6.18
N GLU A 98 1.49 -13.70 6.83
CA GLU A 98 0.07 -13.34 6.62
C GLU A 98 -0.20 -11.89 7.00
N ARG A 99 0.35 -11.41 8.13
CA ARG A 99 0.25 -9.99 8.51
C ARG A 99 0.86 -9.10 7.44
N ILE A 100 2.08 -9.40 6.98
CA ILE A 100 2.74 -8.66 5.90
C ILE A 100 1.92 -8.69 4.61
N ALA A 101 1.37 -9.84 4.22
CA ALA A 101 0.51 -9.95 3.04
C ALA A 101 -0.74 -9.04 3.16
N ARG A 102 -1.33 -8.92 4.36
CA ARG A 102 -2.40 -7.95 4.64
C ARG A 102 -1.93 -6.48 4.63
N LEU A 103 -0.63 -6.22 4.83
CA LEU A 103 -0.08 -4.86 4.64
C LEU A 103 0.13 -4.55 3.15
N VAL A 104 0.57 -5.56 2.38
CA VAL A 104 0.81 -5.43 0.92
C VAL A 104 -0.50 -5.26 0.15
N SER A 105 -1.63 -5.78 0.65
CA SER A 105 -2.95 -5.43 0.11
C SER A 105 -3.35 -3.98 0.38
N GLY A 106 -2.57 -3.20 1.13
CA GLY A 106 -2.73 -1.75 1.36
C GLY A 106 -3.95 -1.35 2.21
N GLU A 107 -5.02 -2.13 2.18
CA GLU A 107 -6.33 -1.75 2.69
C GLU A 107 -6.52 -2.07 4.17
N SER A 108 -5.93 -3.17 4.65
CA SER A 108 -6.24 -3.73 5.98
C SER A 108 -5.51 -3.06 7.15
N LEU A 109 -4.54 -2.17 6.89
CA LEU A 109 -3.78 -1.48 7.95
C LEU A 109 -4.52 -0.29 8.57
N ALA A 110 -5.43 0.31 7.82
CA ALA A 110 -6.11 1.54 8.21
C ALA A 110 -7.64 1.46 8.11
N LEU A 111 -8.18 0.48 7.37
CA LEU A 111 -9.60 0.43 7.05
C LEU A 111 -10.27 -0.83 7.62
N PRO A 112 -11.48 -0.70 8.20
CA PRO A 112 -12.32 -1.82 8.58
C PRO A 112 -12.63 -2.77 7.40
N PRO A 113 -12.87 -4.08 7.64
CA PRO A 113 -13.19 -5.06 6.59
C PRO A 113 -14.36 -4.65 5.69
N GLU A 114 -15.34 -3.93 6.24
CA GLU A 114 -16.53 -3.46 5.52
C GLU A 114 -16.16 -2.43 4.46
N VAL A 115 -15.19 -1.55 4.74
CA VAL A 115 -14.67 -0.58 3.78
C VAL A 115 -13.90 -1.29 2.68
N VAL A 116 -13.08 -2.30 3.03
CA VAL A 116 -12.35 -3.11 2.05
C VAL A 116 -13.32 -3.79 1.08
N ALA A 117 -14.38 -4.41 1.59
CA ALA A 117 -15.42 -5.03 0.77
C ALA A 117 -16.14 -4.03 -0.16
N PHE A 118 -16.33 -2.79 0.29
CA PHE A 118 -16.86 -1.71 -0.54
C PHE A 118 -15.90 -1.34 -1.68
N LEU A 119 -14.61 -1.16 -1.40
CA LEU A 119 -13.59 -0.84 -2.42
C LEU A 119 -13.45 -1.97 -3.45
N ASP A 120 -13.45 -3.22 -3.00
CA ASP A 120 -13.43 -4.39 -3.90
C ASP A 120 -14.66 -4.44 -4.80
N ARG A 121 -15.82 -4.02 -4.30
CA ARG A 121 -17.05 -3.94 -5.11
C ARG A 121 -16.95 -2.86 -6.18
N LEU A 122 -16.35 -1.70 -5.88
CA LEU A 122 -16.09 -0.67 -6.90
C LEU A 122 -15.19 -1.20 -8.02
N ARG A 123 -14.11 -1.91 -7.67
CA ARG A 123 -13.23 -2.56 -8.67
C ARG A 123 -13.98 -3.58 -9.52
N ALA A 124 -14.82 -4.42 -8.89
CA ALA A 124 -15.61 -5.42 -9.58
C ALA A 124 -16.63 -4.79 -10.56
N LEU A 125 -17.09 -3.58 -10.27
CA LEU A 125 -17.95 -2.78 -11.15
C LEU A 125 -17.19 -2.07 -12.29
N GLY A 126 -15.86 -2.19 -12.32
CA GLY A 126 -15.02 -1.60 -13.37
C GLY A 126 -14.63 -0.13 -13.13
N VAL A 127 -14.81 0.38 -11.91
CA VAL A 127 -14.39 1.75 -11.56
C VAL A 127 -12.88 1.87 -11.67
N ASP A 128 -12.41 2.99 -12.24
CA ASP A 128 -10.98 3.28 -12.44
C ASP A 128 -10.21 3.24 -11.10
N GLU A 129 -9.05 2.59 -11.09
CA GLU A 129 -8.27 2.39 -9.87
C GLU A 129 -7.84 3.71 -9.22
N ARG A 130 -7.66 4.80 -9.98
CA ARG A 130 -7.36 6.13 -9.42
C ARG A 130 -8.49 6.65 -8.53
N ILE A 131 -9.73 6.39 -8.94
CA ILE A 131 -10.91 6.75 -8.17
C ILE A 131 -11.05 5.84 -6.94
N VAL A 132 -10.78 4.54 -7.10
CA VAL A 132 -10.76 3.60 -5.96
C VAL A 132 -9.71 4.00 -4.93
N GLN A 133 -8.52 4.45 -5.36
CA GLN A 133 -7.50 4.99 -4.45
C GLN A 133 -7.94 6.30 -3.78
N ALA A 134 -8.61 7.20 -4.51
CA ALA A 134 -9.15 8.44 -3.92
C ALA A 134 -10.22 8.15 -2.85
N GLU A 135 -11.13 7.21 -3.10
CA GLU A 135 -12.11 6.74 -2.11
C GLU A 135 -11.40 6.10 -0.91
N ARG A 136 -10.43 5.21 -1.14
CA ARG A 136 -9.62 4.59 -0.08
C ARG A 136 -8.95 5.63 0.81
N ASP A 137 -8.28 6.61 0.22
CA ASP A 137 -7.56 7.65 0.94
C ASP A 137 -8.51 8.56 1.73
N GLY A 138 -9.75 8.75 1.24
CA GLY A 138 -10.83 9.41 1.98
C GLY A 138 -11.33 8.62 3.19
N TRP A 139 -11.37 7.28 3.13
CA TRP A 139 -11.80 6.45 4.26
C TRP A 139 -10.80 6.39 5.42
N ILE A 140 -9.49 6.56 5.15
CA ILE A 140 -8.43 6.45 6.16
C ILE A 140 -8.59 7.47 7.31
N PRO A 141 -8.72 8.78 7.05
CA PRO A 141 -8.90 9.76 8.12
C PRO A 141 -10.25 9.60 8.84
N LEU A 142 -11.29 9.14 8.13
CA LEU A 142 -12.60 8.85 8.71
C LEU A 142 -12.53 7.69 9.70
N ALA A 143 -11.88 6.58 9.32
CA ALA A 143 -11.66 5.43 10.19
C ALA A 143 -10.81 5.76 11.42
N ALA A 144 -9.84 6.67 11.29
CA ALA A 144 -9.00 7.10 12.39
C ALA A 144 -9.72 7.98 13.42
N ARG A 145 -10.64 8.85 12.99
CA ARG A 145 -11.29 9.84 13.86
C ARG A 145 -12.64 9.39 14.41
N SER A 146 -13.40 8.60 13.64
CA SER A 146 -14.78 8.21 13.98
C SER A 146 -15.04 6.72 13.71
N PRO A 147 -14.30 5.80 14.36
CA PRO A 147 -14.43 4.36 14.09
C PRO A 147 -15.85 3.80 14.36
N GLY A 148 -16.61 4.43 15.26
CA GLY A 148 -17.97 4.01 15.60
C GLY A 148 -19.03 4.29 14.52
N LEU A 149 -18.76 5.20 13.58
CA LEU A 149 -19.69 5.57 12.50
C LEU A 149 -19.39 4.83 11.18
N MET A 150 -18.32 4.04 11.14
CA MET A 150 -17.85 3.35 9.92
C MET A 150 -18.91 2.44 9.31
N ALA A 151 -19.59 1.64 10.15
CA ALA A 151 -20.58 0.69 9.68
C ALA A 151 -21.76 1.40 8.98
N GLU A 152 -22.21 2.53 9.53
CA GLU A 152 -23.30 3.32 8.96
C GLU A 152 -22.90 3.98 7.64
N TRP A 153 -21.74 4.62 7.59
CA TRP A 153 -21.24 5.25 6.37
C TRP A 153 -20.99 4.24 5.25
N VAL A 154 -20.43 3.07 5.57
CA VAL A 154 -20.21 2.01 4.59
C VAL A 154 -21.54 1.45 4.09
N ALA A 155 -22.51 1.18 4.97
CA ALA A 155 -23.83 0.69 4.56
C ALA A 155 -24.51 1.65 3.58
N ARG A 156 -24.47 2.96 3.89
CA ARG A 156 -24.99 4.02 3.02
C ARG A 156 -24.29 4.04 1.65
N LYS A 157 -22.96 3.98 1.63
CA LYS A 157 -22.19 3.93 0.36
C LYS A 157 -22.47 2.66 -0.43
N GLN A 158 -22.70 1.53 0.24
CA GLN A 158 -23.13 0.28 -0.39
C GLN A 158 -24.53 0.37 -1.03
N GLU A 159 -25.46 1.11 -0.42
CA GLU A 159 -26.75 1.42 -1.03
C GLU A 159 -26.59 2.32 -2.26
N GLN A 160 -25.73 3.34 -2.20
CA GLN A 160 -25.46 4.22 -3.34
C GLN A 160 -24.88 3.46 -4.53
N ILE A 161 -23.92 2.57 -4.33
CA ILE A 161 -23.37 1.76 -5.45
C ILE A 161 -24.30 0.62 -5.90
N ALA A 162 -25.44 0.43 -5.26
CA ALA A 162 -26.51 -0.41 -5.79
C ALA A 162 -27.36 0.35 -6.84
N ASP A 163 -27.30 1.69 -6.85
CA ASP A 163 -27.92 2.53 -7.86
C ASP A 163 -27.06 2.57 -9.14
N PRO A 164 -27.59 2.09 -10.28
CA PRO A 164 -26.87 2.13 -11.55
C PRO A 164 -26.47 3.54 -12.00
N GLU A 165 -27.24 4.58 -11.67
CA GLU A 165 -26.90 5.96 -12.05
C GLU A 165 -25.66 6.46 -11.31
N PHE A 166 -25.51 6.08 -10.04
CA PHE A 166 -24.33 6.41 -9.24
C PHE A 166 -23.08 5.65 -9.70
N VAL A 167 -23.22 4.39 -10.11
CA VAL A 167 -22.11 3.62 -10.70
C VAL A 167 -21.71 4.19 -12.06
N ALA A 168 -22.68 4.59 -12.89
CA ALA A 168 -22.40 5.23 -14.18
C ALA A 168 -21.59 6.52 -14.02
N PHE A 169 -21.86 7.32 -12.97
CA PHE A 169 -21.04 8.48 -12.64
C PHE A 169 -19.56 8.12 -12.42
N TYR A 170 -19.25 7.09 -11.64
CA TYR A 170 -17.86 6.68 -11.41
C TYR A 170 -17.14 6.21 -12.67
N LEU A 171 -17.85 5.49 -13.54
CA LEU A 171 -17.30 5.03 -14.82
C LEU A 171 -17.03 6.21 -15.76
N ASP A 172 -18.00 7.11 -15.92
CA ASP A 172 -17.88 8.30 -16.76
C ASP A 172 -16.78 9.24 -16.23
N LEU A 173 -16.65 9.37 -14.92
CA LEU A 173 -15.58 10.14 -14.29
C LEU A 173 -14.22 9.54 -14.63
N GLY A 174 -14.08 8.21 -14.54
CA GLY A 174 -12.86 7.48 -14.90
C GLY A 174 -12.43 7.74 -16.34
N GLU A 175 -13.37 7.66 -17.28
CA GLU A 175 -13.10 8.00 -18.69
C GLU A 175 -12.70 9.46 -18.89
N ALA A 176 -13.29 10.38 -18.12
CA ALA A 176 -12.99 11.81 -18.21
C ALA A 176 -11.59 12.16 -17.65
N LEU A 177 -11.00 11.32 -16.78
CA LEU A 177 -9.67 11.58 -16.18
C LEU A 177 -8.53 11.61 -17.19
N ASP A 178 -8.68 10.92 -18.33
CA ASP A 178 -7.65 10.83 -19.36
C ASP A 178 -7.78 11.92 -20.44
N ARG A 179 -8.78 12.81 -20.30
CA ARG A 179 -9.12 13.83 -21.29
C ARG A 179 -8.75 15.24 -20.81
N SER A 180 -8.78 16.21 -21.73
CA SER A 180 -8.42 17.61 -21.44
C SER A 180 -9.51 18.31 -20.61
N ASP A 181 -9.13 19.29 -19.80
CA ASP A 181 -10.04 20.07 -18.92
C ASP A 181 -11.21 20.80 -19.64
N ASP A 182 -11.11 20.97 -20.96
CA ASP A 182 -12.12 21.62 -21.82
C ASP A 182 -12.99 20.61 -22.61
N ASP A 183 -13.00 19.33 -22.21
CA ASP A 183 -13.78 18.30 -22.89
C ASP A 183 -15.30 18.54 -22.72
N PRO A 184 -16.09 18.63 -23.81
CA PRO A 184 -17.55 18.74 -23.76
C PRO A 184 -18.22 17.65 -22.92
N GLN A 185 -17.64 16.45 -22.86
CA GLN A 185 -18.19 15.33 -22.12
C GLN A 185 -18.06 15.50 -20.61
N LEU A 186 -17.05 16.25 -20.13
CA LEU A 186 -16.95 16.61 -18.71
C LEU A 186 -18.07 17.58 -18.30
N VAL A 187 -18.47 18.46 -19.23
CA VAL A 187 -19.61 19.38 -19.03
C VAL A 187 -20.92 18.60 -18.98
N GLU A 188 -21.14 17.67 -19.92
CA GLU A 188 -22.32 16.80 -19.94
C GLU A 188 -22.40 15.90 -18.69
N LEU A 189 -21.26 15.41 -18.19
CA LEU A 189 -21.19 14.67 -16.94
C LEU A 189 -21.61 15.54 -15.76
N ALA A 190 -21.13 16.78 -15.69
CA ALA A 190 -21.51 17.72 -14.63
C ALA A 190 -23.00 18.06 -14.68
N ASP A 191 -23.59 18.22 -15.86
CA ASP A 191 -25.04 18.41 -16.03
C ASP A 191 -25.83 17.21 -15.49
N ARG A 192 -25.42 15.99 -15.85
CA ARG A 192 -26.09 14.76 -15.44
C ARG A 192 -26.01 14.55 -13.92
N VAL A 193 -24.84 14.76 -13.34
CA VAL A 193 -24.62 14.61 -11.90
C VAL A 193 -25.38 15.69 -11.13
N ALA A 194 -25.38 16.94 -11.58
CA ALA A 194 -26.18 17.98 -10.94
C ALA A 194 -27.68 17.66 -10.95
N ALA A 195 -28.20 17.11 -12.06
CA ALA A 195 -29.59 16.67 -12.15
C ALA A 195 -29.89 15.51 -11.19
N TYR A 196 -29.02 14.49 -11.14
CA TYR A 196 -29.13 13.36 -10.22
C TYR A 196 -29.14 13.82 -8.75
N VAL A 197 -28.15 14.64 -8.36
CA VAL A 197 -28.01 15.15 -6.99
C VAL A 197 -29.22 16.02 -6.63
N THR A 198 -29.74 16.82 -7.56
CA THR A 198 -30.95 17.63 -7.33
C THR A 198 -32.19 16.76 -7.11
N ASN A 199 -32.42 15.74 -7.95
CA ASN A 199 -33.55 14.83 -7.78
C ASN A 199 -33.46 14.07 -6.45
N LEU A 200 -32.27 13.59 -6.10
CA LEU A 200 -32.02 12.87 -4.86
C LEU A 200 -32.22 13.78 -3.63
N ALA A 201 -31.84 15.05 -3.72
CA ALA A 201 -32.09 16.07 -2.70
C ALA A 201 -33.59 16.34 -2.54
N ASP A 202 -34.33 16.46 -3.65
CA ASP A 202 -35.76 16.75 -3.64
C ASP A 202 -36.57 15.56 -3.08
N GLU A 203 -36.12 14.32 -3.33
CA GLU A 203 -36.78 13.11 -2.85
C GLU A 203 -36.44 12.76 -1.39
N ARG A 204 -35.19 12.95 -0.96
CA ARG A 204 -34.69 12.47 0.35
C ARG A 204 -34.23 13.56 1.30
N GLY A 205 -34.32 14.83 0.88
CA GLY A 205 -33.88 16.00 1.63
C GLY A 205 -32.39 16.31 1.47
N ASP A 206 -32.03 17.60 1.53
CA ASP A 206 -30.66 18.08 1.40
C ASP A 206 -29.69 17.45 2.45
N GLU A 207 -30.20 17.09 3.63
CA GLU A 207 -29.44 16.43 4.72
C GLU A 207 -28.87 15.08 4.29
N TYR A 208 -29.52 14.38 3.36
CA TYR A 208 -29.01 13.12 2.79
C TYR A 208 -27.69 13.36 2.03
N LEU A 209 -27.49 14.54 1.43
CA LEU A 209 -26.30 14.85 0.62
C LEU A 209 -25.24 15.67 1.38
N GLY A 210 -25.69 16.50 2.32
CA GLY A 210 -24.90 17.52 2.98
C GLY A 210 -24.41 17.19 4.40
N ASP A 211 -24.79 16.06 5.00
CA ASP A 211 -24.21 15.64 6.28
C ASP A 211 -24.24 14.11 6.41
N PRO A 212 -23.14 13.40 6.11
CA PRO A 212 -23.02 11.99 6.45
C PRO A 212 -22.74 11.94 7.96
N ALA A 213 -23.76 12.11 8.80
CA ALA A 213 -23.69 11.90 10.24
C ALA A 213 -22.44 12.51 10.94
N GLY A 214 -22.25 13.83 10.88
CA GLY A 214 -21.34 14.53 11.77
C GLY A 214 -19.86 14.56 11.34
N ILE A 215 -19.58 14.58 10.04
CA ILE A 215 -18.23 14.91 9.56
C ILE A 215 -17.97 16.40 9.83
N GLU A 216 -16.94 16.71 10.64
CA GLU A 216 -16.56 18.09 10.90
C GLU A 216 -16.18 18.82 9.59
N PRO A 217 -16.62 20.08 9.37
CA PRO A 217 -16.36 20.82 8.12
C PRO A 217 -14.88 20.90 7.74
N ALA A 218 -13.98 21.03 8.72
CA ALA A 218 -12.53 21.07 8.49
C ALA A 218 -11.97 19.73 7.98
N LEU A 219 -12.60 18.60 8.35
CA LEU A 219 -12.24 17.28 7.86
C LEU A 219 -12.74 17.07 6.43
N ALA A 220 -13.96 17.50 6.14
CA ALA A 220 -14.51 17.47 4.78
C ALA A 220 -13.64 18.28 3.80
N GLU A 221 -13.20 19.48 4.19
CA GLU A 221 -12.32 20.31 3.35
C GLU A 221 -10.93 19.67 3.13
N LEU A 222 -10.40 18.96 4.13
CA LEU A 222 -9.15 18.22 4.01
C LEU A 222 -9.30 17.03 3.04
N MET A 223 -10.42 16.31 3.11
CA MET A 223 -10.74 15.21 2.21
C MET A 223 -10.96 15.69 0.76
N ASP A 224 -11.65 16.81 0.57
CA ASP A 224 -11.81 17.44 -0.74
C ASP A 224 -10.44 17.75 -1.36
N ARG A 225 -9.53 18.37 -0.58
CA ARG A 225 -8.15 18.63 -1.05
C ARG A 225 -7.40 17.34 -1.41
N LEU A 226 -7.54 16.29 -0.61
CA LEU A 226 -6.91 15.00 -0.85
C LEU A 226 -7.35 14.38 -2.18
N VAL A 227 -8.65 14.43 -2.49
CA VAL A 227 -9.18 13.95 -3.77
C VAL A 227 -8.66 14.77 -4.95
N PHE A 228 -8.54 16.10 -4.80
CA PHE A 228 -8.05 16.96 -5.88
C PHE A 228 -6.57 16.72 -6.20
N ASP A 229 -5.77 16.35 -5.20
CA ASP A 229 -4.36 16.03 -5.39
C ASP A 229 -4.19 14.66 -6.06
N THR A 230 -5.05 13.69 -5.72
CA THR A 230 -5.01 12.33 -6.30
C THR A 230 -5.62 12.28 -7.71
N VAL A 231 -6.62 13.12 -7.98
CA VAL A 231 -7.37 13.14 -9.24
C VAL A 231 -7.57 14.59 -9.73
N PRO A 232 -6.57 15.21 -10.39
CA PRO A 232 -6.60 16.64 -10.70
C PRO A 232 -7.81 17.13 -11.53
N ALA A 233 -8.34 16.28 -12.42
CA ALA A 233 -9.51 16.60 -13.24
C ALA A 233 -10.79 16.84 -12.42
N THR A 234 -10.86 16.36 -11.18
CA THR A 234 -12.01 16.59 -10.28
C THR A 234 -12.17 18.06 -9.88
N ARG A 235 -11.08 18.85 -9.88
CA ARG A 235 -11.15 20.29 -9.58
C ARG A 235 -12.04 21.02 -10.60
N ARG A 236 -11.84 20.72 -11.89
CA ARG A 236 -12.64 21.31 -12.97
C ARG A 236 -14.09 20.85 -12.93
N PHE A 237 -14.31 19.58 -12.61
CA PHE A 237 -15.65 19.01 -12.44
C PHE A 237 -16.45 19.72 -11.34
N ILE A 238 -15.82 20.03 -10.21
CA ILE A 238 -16.49 20.73 -9.10
C ILE A 238 -16.80 22.18 -9.45
N GLU A 239 -15.91 22.89 -10.14
CA GLU A 239 -16.23 24.23 -10.66
C GLU A 239 -17.48 24.22 -11.57
N LEU A 240 -17.68 23.14 -12.33
CA LEU A 240 -18.85 22.97 -13.20
C LEU A 240 -20.10 22.64 -12.38
N LEU A 241 -19.99 21.87 -11.29
CA LEU A 241 -21.08 21.63 -10.36
C LEU A 241 -21.48 22.89 -9.59
N GLU A 242 -20.53 23.74 -9.19
CA GLU A 242 -20.79 24.99 -8.48
C GLU A 242 -21.60 25.97 -9.34
N GLN A 243 -21.32 26.02 -10.65
CA GLN A 243 -22.11 26.79 -11.62
C GLN A 243 -23.56 26.27 -11.74
N ARG A 244 -23.81 25.02 -11.33
CA ARG A 244 -25.11 24.35 -11.33
C ARG A 244 -25.75 24.29 -9.95
N GLY A 245 -25.20 25.04 -8.99
CA GLY A 245 -25.77 25.21 -7.66
C GLY A 245 -25.37 24.17 -6.63
N TRP A 246 -24.29 23.40 -6.87
CA TRP A 246 -23.79 22.38 -5.94
C TRP A 246 -22.29 22.57 -5.67
N ALA A 247 -21.89 22.66 -4.41
CA ALA A 247 -20.49 22.79 -4.01
C ALA A 247 -20.03 21.62 -3.13
N GLY A 248 -18.73 21.34 -3.15
CA GLY A 248 -18.09 20.30 -2.33
C GLY A 248 -18.02 18.94 -3.03
N TRP A 249 -17.10 18.09 -2.56
CA TRP A 249 -16.94 16.73 -3.07
C TRP A 249 -17.36 15.69 -2.03
N THR A 250 -16.84 15.80 -0.81
CA THR A 250 -17.12 14.92 0.33
C THR A 250 -18.47 15.23 0.95
N THR A 251 -18.87 16.50 0.90
CA THR A 251 -20.15 17.00 1.42
C THR A 251 -20.77 17.93 0.40
N LEU A 252 -21.78 17.43 -0.32
CA LEU A 252 -22.47 18.20 -1.35
C LEU A 252 -23.49 19.14 -0.72
N ARG A 253 -23.32 20.44 -0.95
CA ARG A 253 -24.22 21.48 -0.44
C ARG A 253 -24.77 22.34 -1.56
N ARG A 254 -26.05 22.71 -1.45
CA ARG A 254 -26.64 23.70 -2.35
C ARG A 254 -25.96 25.05 -2.16
N VAL A 255 -25.61 25.68 -3.28
CA VAL A 255 -25.08 27.04 -3.34
C VAL A 255 -25.85 27.82 -4.39
N ASP A 256 -25.95 29.13 -4.23
CA ASP A 256 -26.44 29.96 -5.32
C ASP A 256 -25.49 29.79 -6.51
N PRO A 257 -25.99 29.43 -7.71
CA PRO A 257 -25.13 29.19 -8.86
C PRO A 257 -24.33 30.46 -9.13
N VAL A 258 -23.01 30.31 -9.17
CA VAL A 258 -22.11 31.44 -9.47
C VAL A 258 -22.34 31.82 -10.93
N VAL A 259 -23.20 32.82 -11.16
CA VAL A 259 -23.37 33.46 -12.46
C VAL A 259 -22.06 34.17 -12.78
N ARG A 260 -21.16 33.52 -13.52
CA ARG A 260 -20.03 34.22 -14.13
C ARG A 260 -20.61 35.20 -15.15
N HIS A 261 -20.82 36.45 -14.72
CA HIS A 261 -21.02 37.55 -15.66
C HIS A 261 -19.82 37.58 -16.60
N PRO A 262 -20.02 37.66 -17.94
CA PRO A 262 -18.91 37.78 -18.86
C PRO A 262 -18.07 39.00 -18.45
N VAL A 263 -16.78 38.75 -18.20
CA VAL A 263 -15.80 39.81 -17.92
C VAL A 263 -15.98 40.88 -19.01
N PRO A 264 -16.25 42.15 -18.67
CA PRO A 264 -16.31 43.19 -19.69
C PRO A 264 -14.96 43.20 -20.39
N THR A 265 -14.98 42.94 -21.68
CA THR A 265 -13.79 42.97 -22.54
C THR A 265 -13.19 44.36 -22.43
N THR A 266 -12.12 44.48 -21.64
CA THR A 266 -11.34 45.72 -21.57
C THR A 266 -10.85 46.02 -22.99
N PRO A 267 -11.14 47.21 -23.55
CA PRO A 267 -10.74 47.51 -24.92
C PRO A 267 -9.22 47.44 -25.02
N ARG A 268 -8.76 46.64 -25.98
CA ARG A 268 -7.36 46.42 -26.33
C ARG A 268 -6.63 47.76 -26.46
N PRO A 269 -5.48 47.97 -25.78
CA PRO A 269 -4.74 49.22 -25.92
C PRO A 269 -4.27 49.39 -27.38
N PRO A 270 -4.24 50.63 -27.90
CA PRO A 270 -3.87 50.89 -29.29
C PRO A 270 -2.43 50.44 -29.55
N ARG A 271 -2.22 49.79 -30.70
CA ARG A 271 -0.90 49.32 -31.15
C ARG A 271 0.08 50.50 -31.24
N PRO A 272 1.33 50.36 -30.77
CA PRO A 272 2.34 51.39 -30.95
C PRO A 272 2.64 51.57 -32.45
N GLY A 273 2.58 52.82 -32.90
CA GLY A 273 2.64 53.20 -34.30
C GLY A 273 3.92 52.77 -35.01
N THR A 274 3.74 52.21 -36.19
CA THR A 274 4.73 52.13 -37.26
C THR A 274 5.29 53.51 -37.58
N ARG A 275 6.57 53.74 -37.29
CA ARG A 275 7.41 54.68 -38.07
C ARG A 275 7.97 53.92 -39.26
N PRO A 276 7.81 54.45 -40.46
CA PRO A 276 8.96 54.93 -41.24
C PRO A 276 8.63 56.33 -41.80
N SER A 277 9.56 57.18 -42.22
CA SER A 277 10.72 56.95 -43.06
C SER A 277 11.56 58.24 -43.10
N SER A 278 12.88 58.10 -43.10
CA SER A 278 13.84 59.16 -43.45
C SER A 278 14.67 58.67 -44.64
N SER A 279 14.64 59.38 -45.77
CA SER A 279 15.69 59.51 -46.81
C SER A 279 15.08 60.25 -48.01
N ASP A 280 15.60 61.46 -48.28
CA ASP A 280 16.35 61.88 -49.48
C ASP A 280 15.45 62.17 -50.71
N GLY A 281 15.53 63.29 -51.43
CA GLY A 281 16.54 64.35 -51.53
C GLY A 281 16.02 65.53 -52.39
N PRO A 282 16.89 66.37 -52.97
CA PRO A 282 16.72 67.82 -53.05
C PRO A 282 16.33 68.36 -54.44
N THR A 283 15.75 69.56 -54.53
CA THR A 283 15.96 70.47 -55.68
C THR A 283 15.56 71.93 -55.39
N CYS A 284 16.39 72.84 -55.87
CA CYS A 284 16.30 74.32 -55.92
C CYS A 284 16.52 74.71 -57.40
N PRO A 285 16.51 75.99 -57.82
CA PRO A 285 15.46 77.03 -57.90
C PRO A 285 15.16 77.31 -59.41
N PRO A 286 15.01 78.54 -60.00
CA PRO A 286 15.45 79.90 -59.64
C PRO A 286 14.40 80.78 -58.94
#